data_AF-A0A1V5X297-F1
#
_entry.id   AF-A0A1V5X297-F1
#
_cell.length_a   1.000
_cell.length_b   1.000
_cell.length_c   1.000
_cell.angle_alpha   90.00
_cell.angle_beta   90.00
_cell.angle_gamma   90.00
#
_symmetry.space_group_name_H-M   'P 1'
#
loop_
_entity.id
_entity.type
_entity.pdbx_description
1 polymer ?
#
loop_
_entity_poly.entity_id
_entity_poly.type
_entity_poly.pdbx_seq_one_letter_code
_entity_poly.pdbx_strand_id
1 'polypeptide(L)'
;MVSRYISFHRCVGLACALGAAALLSACPAVYPEIKTPMRDARAGQVLDPAPPSDVRWIAFKKATIPSLTRDGRRWGNELSSGLPDPYAKLLVNKGPLLETTVQRATLQPTWPDAPAGNFRLRQEDRFRVEIWDARVINDHPIGIRDIGRLDSADISSGVLDLETESGVRVQVAIEPAHARVGYGFFYELRTYDVYVTRVFEESPASRAGIRPGDQILFIGEKLARDMTEGEIRTAFNASRPEGVKLTIKRANGARVDLVLKEGAVYPLFREIGTFR
;
A
#
# COMPACT_ATOMS: atom_id res chain seq x y z
N MET A 1 -59.76 25.77 53.62
CA MET A 1 -59.97 24.97 54.85
C MET A 1 -60.32 23.55 54.42
N VAL A 2 -59.73 22.45 54.89
CA VAL A 2 -58.64 22.19 55.86
C VAL A 2 -57.90 20.88 55.45
N SER A 3 -56.63 20.73 55.89
CA SER A 3 -55.76 19.52 56.09
C SER A 3 -56.33 18.08 55.95
N ARG A 4 -55.55 16.98 55.79
CA ARG A 4 -54.13 16.69 56.20
C ARG A 4 -53.54 15.43 55.48
N TYR A 5 -52.19 15.36 55.40
CA TYR A 5 -51.22 14.23 55.67
C TYR A 5 -51.75 12.77 55.86
N ILE A 6 -51.06 11.67 55.49
CA ILE A 6 -49.67 11.19 55.82
C ILE A 6 -49.25 10.04 54.83
N SER A 7 -48.08 9.34 54.84
CA SER A 7 -46.63 9.67 54.82
C SER A 7 -45.72 8.48 55.25
N PHE A 8 -44.80 8.00 54.37
CA PHE A 8 -43.64 7.07 54.63
C PHE A 8 -43.93 5.60 55.06
N HIS A 9 -43.24 4.54 54.57
CA HIS A 9 -41.80 4.23 54.79
C HIS A 9 -41.19 3.20 53.79
N ARG A 10 -39.93 2.75 54.03
CA ARG A 10 -39.13 1.76 53.25
C ARG A 10 -38.92 0.45 54.04
N CYS A 11 -38.65 -0.69 53.38
CA CYS A 11 -37.37 -1.43 53.51
C CYS A 11 -37.29 -2.79 52.78
N VAL A 12 -36.19 -2.98 52.05
CA VAL A 12 -35.28 -4.16 51.98
C VAL A 12 -35.86 -5.59 51.94
N GLY A 13 -35.53 -6.31 50.85
CA GLY A 13 -35.40 -7.77 50.80
C GLY A 13 -34.25 -8.15 49.86
N LEU A 14 -33.20 -8.79 50.36
CA LEU A 14 -31.97 -9.10 49.61
C LEU A 14 -31.98 -10.54 49.09
N ALA A 15 -31.70 -10.75 47.80
CA ALA A 15 -31.59 -12.08 47.20
C ALA A 15 -30.38 -12.16 46.24
N CYS A 16 -29.21 -12.52 46.79
CA CYS A 16 -28.00 -12.73 46.00
C CYS A 16 -28.02 -14.11 45.32
N ALA A 17 -28.45 -14.16 44.06
CA ALA A 17 -28.30 -15.35 43.22
C ALA A 17 -26.85 -15.47 42.70
N LEU A 18 -26.23 -16.64 42.88
CA LEU A 18 -24.90 -16.96 42.37
C LEU A 18 -24.93 -17.18 40.86
N GLY A 19 -24.63 -16.13 40.08
CA GLY A 19 -24.45 -16.20 38.63
C GLY A 19 -22.99 -16.43 38.25
N ALA A 20 -22.64 -17.62 37.77
CA ALA A 20 -21.27 -17.93 37.34
C ALA A 20 -20.98 -17.33 35.95
N ALA A 21 -19.87 -16.59 35.83
CA ALA A 21 -19.36 -16.05 34.58
C ALA A 21 -17.90 -16.49 34.37
N ALA A 22 -17.72 -17.74 33.91
CA ALA A 22 -16.41 -18.25 33.51
C ALA A 22 -15.99 -17.59 32.18
N LEU A 23 -15.30 -16.45 32.27
CA LEU A 23 -14.71 -15.76 31.13
C LEU A 23 -13.55 -16.60 30.56
N LEU A 24 -13.88 -17.52 29.66
CA LEU A 24 -12.90 -18.27 28.87
C LEU A 24 -12.06 -17.28 28.06
N SER A 25 -10.82 -17.06 28.49
CA SER A 25 -9.81 -16.29 27.76
C SER A 25 -9.37 -17.06 26.52
N ALA A 26 -10.20 -17.01 25.47
CA ALA A 26 -9.86 -17.52 24.16
C ALA A 26 -8.76 -16.65 23.55
N CYS A 27 -7.49 -16.98 23.84
CA CYS A 27 -6.35 -16.46 23.10
C CYS A 27 -6.57 -16.77 21.62
N PRO A 28 -6.74 -15.76 20.74
CA PRO A 28 -6.90 -16.02 19.31
C PRO A 28 -5.60 -16.67 18.80
N ALA A 29 -5.72 -17.84 18.18
CA ALA A 29 -4.57 -18.51 17.59
C ALA A 29 -4.04 -17.67 16.43
N VAL A 30 -2.91 -17.00 16.64
CA VAL A 30 -2.24 -16.18 15.63
C VAL A 30 -1.45 -17.11 14.71
N TYR A 31 -2.04 -17.47 13.58
CA TYR A 31 -1.34 -18.18 12.51
C TYR A 31 -0.47 -17.18 11.72
N PRO A 32 0.78 -17.52 11.38
CA PRO A 32 1.64 -16.62 10.60
C PRO A 32 1.15 -16.53 9.15
N GLU A 33 0.98 -15.31 8.64
CA GLU A 33 0.72 -15.07 7.21
C GLU A 33 1.99 -15.35 6.40
N ILE A 34 1.89 -16.27 5.44
CA ILE A 34 2.99 -16.69 4.55
C ILE A 34 2.76 -16.12 3.16
N LYS A 35 3.70 -15.30 2.68
CA LYS A 35 3.72 -14.74 1.33
C LYS A 35 4.31 -15.75 0.33
N THR A 36 3.68 -15.96 -0.83
CA THR A 36 4.33 -16.70 -1.93
C THR A 36 5.57 -15.95 -2.43
N PRO A 37 6.64 -16.64 -2.89
CA PRO A 37 7.80 -15.98 -3.44
C PRO A 37 7.45 -14.96 -4.53
N MET A 38 8.11 -13.81 -4.46
CA MET A 38 8.20 -12.87 -5.57
C MET A 38 9.64 -12.39 -5.67
N ARG A 39 10.20 -12.51 -6.87
CA ARG A 39 11.53 -12.03 -7.25
C ARG A 39 11.39 -10.85 -8.21
N ASP A 40 12.43 -10.07 -8.40
CA ASP A 40 12.35 -8.89 -9.24
C ASP A 40 12.38 -9.26 -10.74
N ALA A 41 11.68 -8.48 -11.56
CA ALA A 41 11.76 -8.65 -13.00
C ALA A 41 13.18 -8.31 -13.49
N ARG A 42 13.72 -9.12 -14.41
CA ARG A 42 15.06 -8.82 -14.97
C ARG A 42 14.95 -7.62 -15.91
N ALA A 43 15.97 -6.77 -15.96
CA ALA A 43 16.04 -5.69 -16.93
C ALA A 43 15.89 -6.25 -18.37
N GLY A 44 15.00 -5.64 -19.17
CA GLY A 44 14.67 -6.11 -20.52
C GLY A 44 13.86 -7.41 -20.60
N GLN A 45 13.38 -7.96 -19.47
CA GLN A 45 12.48 -9.12 -19.49
C GLN A 45 11.14 -8.73 -20.12
N VAL A 46 10.68 -9.49 -21.12
CA VAL A 46 9.30 -9.41 -21.61
C VAL A 46 8.36 -9.92 -20.52
N LEU A 47 7.36 -9.12 -20.17
CA LEU A 47 6.39 -9.38 -19.12
C LEU A 47 5.04 -9.76 -19.74
N ASP A 48 4.43 -10.81 -19.21
CA ASP A 48 3.08 -11.25 -19.55
C ASP A 48 2.22 -11.30 -18.27
N PRO A 49 1.14 -10.49 -18.16
CA PRO A 49 0.81 -9.38 -19.04
C PRO A 49 1.85 -8.24 -18.92
N ALA A 50 1.86 -7.35 -19.91
CA ALA A 50 2.57 -6.07 -19.84
C ALA A 50 2.02 -5.17 -18.71
N PRO A 51 2.75 -4.10 -18.31
CA PRO A 51 2.28 -3.15 -17.29
C PRO A 51 0.89 -2.59 -17.63
N PRO A 52 -0.09 -2.62 -16.70
CA PRO A 52 -1.39 -1.98 -16.91
C PRO A 52 -1.21 -0.47 -17.17
N SER A 53 -1.91 0.08 -18.16
CA SER A 53 -1.70 1.47 -18.59
C SER A 53 -2.14 2.51 -17.54
N ASP A 54 -3.08 2.12 -16.68
CA ASP A 54 -3.57 2.86 -15.51
C ASP A 54 -2.69 2.70 -14.27
N VAL A 55 -1.73 1.76 -14.25
CA VAL A 55 -0.82 1.56 -13.11
C VAL A 55 0.58 2.09 -13.47
N ARG A 56 1.03 3.11 -12.74
CA ARG A 56 2.30 3.81 -12.99
C ARG A 56 3.20 3.75 -11.77
N TRP A 57 4.50 3.57 -11.98
CA TRP A 57 5.49 3.72 -10.92
C TRP A 57 5.84 5.20 -10.73
N ILE A 58 5.77 5.70 -9.51
CA ILE A 58 5.94 7.13 -9.19
C ILE A 58 6.97 7.33 -8.10
N ALA A 59 7.83 8.34 -8.28
CA ALA A 59 8.77 8.85 -7.29
C ALA A 59 9.15 10.31 -7.59
N PHE A 60 9.35 11.14 -6.55
CA PHE A 60 10.10 12.38 -6.72
C PHE A 60 11.58 12.05 -6.98
N LYS A 61 12.16 12.59 -8.06
CA LYS A 61 13.60 12.40 -8.35
C LYS A 61 14.42 13.57 -7.77
N LYS A 62 14.04 14.82 -8.08
CA LYS A 62 14.74 16.04 -7.61
C LYS A 62 13.90 17.31 -7.76
N ALA A 63 14.37 18.40 -7.18
CA ALA A 63 13.91 19.76 -7.49
C ALA A 63 15.06 20.76 -7.64
N THR A 64 14.76 21.96 -8.12
CA THR A 64 15.66 23.13 -8.14
C THR A 64 14.86 24.35 -7.69
N ILE A 65 15.25 24.90 -6.56
CA ILE A 65 14.58 25.98 -5.83
C ILE A 65 15.34 27.29 -6.13
N PRO A 66 14.65 28.42 -6.40
CA PRO A 66 15.32 29.72 -6.56
C PRO A 66 16.11 30.14 -5.32
N SER A 67 17.18 30.92 -5.49
CA SER A 67 18.04 31.35 -4.38
C SER A 67 17.38 32.31 -3.38
N LEU A 68 16.21 32.84 -3.72
CA LEU A 68 15.39 33.71 -2.88
C LEU A 68 13.94 33.21 -2.87
N THR A 69 13.22 33.54 -1.81
CA THR A 69 11.76 33.46 -1.72
C THR A 69 11.08 34.34 -2.77
N ARG A 70 9.78 34.10 -3.03
CA ARG A 70 8.97 34.88 -3.98
C ARG A 70 8.90 36.38 -3.68
N ASP A 71 9.14 36.80 -2.43
CA ASP A 71 9.19 38.21 -2.01
C ASP A 71 10.63 38.75 -1.82
N GLY A 72 11.64 38.05 -2.37
CA GLY A 72 13.03 38.52 -2.46
C GLY A 72 13.87 38.30 -1.20
N ARG A 73 13.32 37.72 -0.13
CA ARG A 73 14.07 37.35 1.08
C ARG A 73 14.88 36.06 0.89
N ARG A 74 15.93 35.88 1.69
CA ARG A 74 16.65 34.60 1.81
C ARG A 74 15.76 33.54 2.48
N TRP A 75 16.09 32.27 2.27
CA TRP A 75 15.43 31.13 2.92
C TRP A 75 15.87 30.97 4.38
N GLY A 76 15.19 30.09 5.13
CA GLY A 76 15.56 29.77 6.51
C GLY A 76 15.20 30.85 7.54
N ASN A 77 16.11 31.09 8.49
CA ASN A 77 16.08 32.16 9.50
C ASN A 77 17.53 32.56 9.89
N GLU A 78 17.71 33.49 10.82
CA GLU A 78 19.04 33.97 11.26
C GLU A 78 19.92 32.90 11.94
N LEU A 79 19.35 31.73 12.28
CA LEU A 79 20.04 30.60 12.90
C LEU A 79 20.32 29.44 11.92
N SER A 80 19.93 29.57 10.64
CA SER A 80 20.19 28.58 9.60
C SER A 80 21.13 29.12 8.52
N SER A 81 21.54 28.26 7.59
CA SER A 81 22.51 28.57 6.52
C SER A 81 22.01 29.57 5.44
N GLY A 82 20.82 30.16 5.61
CA GLY A 82 20.16 30.96 4.58
C GLY A 82 19.55 30.13 3.43
N LEU A 83 19.52 28.80 3.58
CA LEU A 83 18.96 27.82 2.66
C LEU A 83 17.73 27.15 3.30
N PRO A 84 16.80 26.60 2.51
CA PRO A 84 15.63 25.89 3.03
C PRO A 84 15.98 24.44 3.41
N ASP A 85 15.08 23.81 4.17
CA ASP A 85 15.07 22.37 4.46
C ASP A 85 13.94 21.69 3.64
N PRO A 86 14.10 21.49 2.31
CA PRO A 86 13.00 21.10 1.43
C PRO A 86 12.53 19.64 1.56
N TYR A 87 11.21 19.47 1.44
CA TYR A 87 10.53 18.21 1.14
C TYR A 87 9.39 18.42 0.15
N ALA A 88 8.88 17.34 -0.46
CA ALA A 88 7.90 17.38 -1.53
C ALA A 88 6.69 16.48 -1.24
N LYS A 89 5.51 16.93 -1.68
CA LYS A 89 4.23 16.22 -1.60
C LYS A 89 3.60 16.13 -2.98
N LEU A 90 3.19 14.92 -3.38
CA LEU A 90 2.30 14.69 -4.50
C LEU A 90 0.93 14.34 -3.92
N LEU A 91 -0.09 15.11 -4.30
CA LEU A 91 -1.47 14.90 -3.89
C LEU A 91 -2.29 14.40 -5.09
N VAL A 92 -3.26 13.53 -4.82
CA VAL A 92 -4.31 13.13 -5.77
C VAL A 92 -5.68 13.37 -5.15
N ASN A 93 -6.56 14.06 -5.87
CA ASN A 93 -7.91 14.41 -5.43
C ASN A 93 -7.95 15.10 -4.04
N LYS A 94 -6.93 15.91 -3.74
CA LYS A 94 -6.64 16.59 -2.46
C LYS A 94 -6.17 15.69 -1.29
N GLY A 95 -6.07 14.38 -1.47
CA GLY A 95 -5.41 13.49 -0.51
C GLY A 95 -3.91 13.36 -0.82
N PRO A 96 -3.04 13.13 0.18
CA PRO A 96 -1.63 12.83 -0.07
C PRO A 96 -1.50 11.46 -0.77
N LEU A 97 -0.75 11.42 -1.87
CA LEU A 97 -0.39 10.19 -2.59
C LEU A 97 1.01 9.71 -2.19
N LEU A 98 1.96 10.65 -2.08
CA LEU A 98 3.37 10.39 -1.81
C LEU A 98 4.01 11.64 -1.19
N GLU A 99 4.79 11.46 -0.12
CA GLU A 99 5.53 12.53 0.57
C GLU A 99 6.99 12.11 0.76
N THR A 100 7.94 13.00 0.51
CA THR A 100 9.38 12.71 0.64
C THR A 100 9.90 12.93 2.05
N THR A 101 11.09 12.39 2.33
CA THR A 101 11.91 12.87 3.45
C THR A 101 12.35 14.33 3.25
N VAL A 102 12.64 15.01 4.36
CA VAL A 102 13.26 16.33 4.40
C VAL A 102 14.75 16.23 4.06
N GLN A 103 15.21 17.06 3.13
CA GLN A 103 16.64 17.30 2.92
C GLN A 103 17.03 18.62 3.56
N ARG A 104 18.19 18.67 4.21
CA ARG A 104 18.61 19.86 4.94
C ARG A 104 19.42 20.82 4.07
N ALA A 105 19.23 22.11 4.29
CA ALA A 105 20.06 23.21 3.80
C ALA A 105 20.41 23.12 2.30
N THR A 106 19.42 22.94 1.42
CA THR A 106 19.67 22.75 -0.02
C THR A 106 18.64 23.43 -0.91
N LEU A 107 19.13 23.99 -2.03
CA LEU A 107 18.31 24.47 -3.15
C LEU A 107 18.13 23.41 -4.26
N GLN A 108 18.83 22.27 -4.14
CA GLN A 108 18.84 21.20 -5.14
C GLN A 108 18.60 19.85 -4.44
N PRO A 109 17.43 19.62 -3.83
CA PRO A 109 17.13 18.34 -3.21
C PRO A 109 17.01 17.24 -4.26
N THR A 110 17.51 16.05 -3.92
CA THR A 110 17.41 14.82 -4.71
C THR A 110 16.96 13.70 -3.76
N TRP A 111 15.88 12.99 -4.10
CA TRP A 111 15.18 12.12 -3.12
C TRP A 111 15.29 10.62 -3.45
N PRO A 112 16.49 10.00 -3.45
CA PRO A 112 16.66 8.59 -3.82
C PRO A 112 16.00 7.63 -2.82
N ASP A 113 15.94 8.00 -1.55
CA ASP A 113 15.37 7.19 -0.46
C ASP A 113 13.91 7.53 -0.12
N ALA A 114 13.26 8.41 -0.89
CA ALA A 114 11.85 8.72 -0.66
C ALA A 114 10.95 7.50 -0.96
N PRO A 115 9.73 7.47 -0.39
CA PRO A 115 8.72 6.50 -0.82
C PRO A 115 8.48 6.56 -2.33
N ALA A 116 8.37 5.39 -2.93
CA ALA A 116 8.19 5.18 -4.36
C ALA A 116 7.41 3.88 -4.59
N GLY A 117 6.74 3.74 -5.74
CA GLY A 117 6.06 2.50 -6.09
C GLY A 117 4.94 2.67 -7.10
N ASN A 118 4.22 1.58 -7.34
CA ASN A 118 3.13 1.54 -8.31
C ASN A 118 1.84 2.12 -7.71
N PHE A 119 1.23 3.08 -8.40
CA PHE A 119 -0.08 3.65 -8.07
C PHE A 119 -1.01 3.46 -9.25
N ARG A 120 -2.27 3.07 -9.00
CA ARG A 120 -3.30 3.14 -10.04
C ARG A 120 -3.79 4.58 -10.13
N LEU A 121 -3.66 5.17 -11.31
CA LEU A 121 -4.11 6.50 -11.67
C LEU A 121 -5.37 6.37 -12.52
N ARG A 122 -6.39 7.17 -12.22
CA ARG A 122 -7.66 7.16 -12.95
C ARG A 122 -7.77 8.35 -13.88
N GLN A 123 -8.63 8.23 -14.89
CA GLN A 123 -8.79 9.30 -15.87
C GLN A 123 -9.40 10.57 -15.27
N GLU A 124 -10.17 10.47 -14.18
CA GLU A 124 -10.76 11.60 -13.47
C GLU A 124 -9.82 12.28 -12.45
N ASP A 125 -8.69 11.64 -12.11
CA ASP A 125 -7.83 12.07 -11.01
C ASP A 125 -7.21 13.46 -11.25
N ARG A 126 -7.15 14.25 -10.17
CA ARG A 126 -6.55 15.59 -10.17
C ARG A 126 -5.32 15.64 -9.27
N PHE A 127 -4.18 15.93 -9.87
CA PHE A 127 -2.87 15.95 -9.25
C PHE A 127 -2.40 17.36 -8.89
N ARG A 128 -1.62 17.44 -7.82
CA ARG A 128 -0.97 18.67 -7.33
C ARG A 128 0.39 18.32 -6.74
N VAL A 129 1.40 19.11 -7.06
CA VAL A 129 2.73 19.02 -6.45
C VAL A 129 2.97 20.22 -5.56
N GLU A 130 3.50 19.97 -4.37
CA GLU A 130 3.83 20.99 -3.38
C GLU A 130 5.25 20.75 -2.87
N ILE A 131 6.05 21.80 -2.77
CA ILE A 131 7.39 21.80 -2.19
C ILE A 131 7.37 22.69 -0.94
N TRP A 132 7.85 22.16 0.18
CA TRP A 132 7.72 22.75 1.52
C TRP A 132 9.09 22.89 2.19
N ASP A 133 9.29 23.97 2.93
CA ASP A 133 10.44 24.29 3.77
C ASP A 133 10.12 23.85 5.21
N ALA A 134 10.78 22.80 5.67
CA ALA A 134 10.53 22.21 6.99
C ALA A 134 11.03 23.14 8.10
N ARG A 135 10.22 23.35 9.16
CA ARG A 135 10.53 24.31 10.23
C ARG A 135 10.13 23.80 11.61
N VAL A 136 10.73 24.40 12.65
CA VAL A 136 10.54 24.01 14.06
C VAL A 136 9.11 24.21 14.58
N ILE A 137 8.32 25.09 13.95
CA ILE A 137 6.97 25.47 14.43
C ILE A 137 5.89 25.20 13.37
N ASN A 138 6.03 25.79 12.18
CA ASN A 138 5.12 25.59 11.04
C ASN A 138 5.94 25.58 9.75
N ASP A 139 5.78 24.55 8.93
CA ASP A 139 6.41 24.47 7.61
C ASP A 139 5.86 25.54 6.66
N HIS A 140 6.70 26.05 5.77
CA HIS A 140 6.33 27.10 4.82
C HIS A 140 6.32 26.56 3.37
N PRO A 141 5.32 26.87 2.53
CA PRO A 141 5.34 26.43 1.14
C PRO A 141 6.40 27.21 0.35
N ILE A 142 7.33 26.48 -0.30
CA ILE A 142 8.33 27.01 -1.23
C ILE A 142 7.70 27.22 -2.61
N GLY A 143 6.91 26.25 -3.06
CA GLY A 143 6.24 26.31 -4.36
C GLY A 143 5.13 25.28 -4.50
N ILE A 144 4.09 25.65 -5.25
CA ILE A 144 2.90 24.83 -5.49
C ILE A 144 2.60 24.84 -6.98
N ARG A 145 2.19 23.68 -7.50
CA ARG A 145 1.66 23.51 -8.86
C ARG A 145 0.46 22.58 -8.82
N ASP A 146 -0.73 23.14 -9.01
CA ASP A 146 -1.90 22.37 -9.39
C ASP A 146 -1.72 21.92 -10.86
N ILE A 147 -1.62 20.61 -11.08
CA ILE A 147 -1.40 20.00 -12.41
C ILE A 147 -2.75 19.77 -13.09
N GLY A 148 -3.77 19.40 -12.31
CA GLY A 148 -5.06 18.97 -12.85
C GLY A 148 -4.99 17.52 -13.30
N ARG A 149 -5.52 17.21 -14.49
CA ARG A 149 -5.50 15.85 -15.05
C ARG A 149 -4.23 15.69 -15.87
N LEU A 150 -3.53 14.56 -15.71
CA LEU A 150 -2.41 14.19 -16.56
C LEU A 150 -2.94 13.77 -17.94
N ASP A 151 -2.25 14.15 -19.01
CA ASP A 151 -2.60 13.76 -20.37
C ASP A 151 -1.80 12.55 -20.88
N SER A 152 -2.01 12.15 -22.14
CA SER A 152 -1.31 11.01 -22.73
C SER A 152 0.18 11.28 -23.02
N ALA A 153 0.59 12.54 -23.20
CA ALA A 153 1.98 12.93 -23.37
C ALA A 153 2.71 12.89 -22.02
N ASP A 154 2.15 13.48 -20.96
CA ASP A 154 2.60 13.37 -19.57
C ASP A 154 2.89 11.90 -19.21
N ILE A 155 1.91 11.03 -19.46
CA ILE A 155 1.93 9.60 -19.17
C ILE A 155 2.88 8.81 -20.10
N SER A 156 3.23 9.34 -21.26
CA SER A 156 4.20 8.71 -22.19
C SER A 156 5.66 9.05 -21.88
N SER A 157 5.93 10.23 -21.33
CA SER A 157 7.28 10.78 -21.11
C SER A 157 8.15 9.97 -20.14
N GLY A 158 7.52 9.30 -19.16
CA GLY A 158 8.20 8.70 -18.01
C GLY A 158 8.59 9.69 -16.91
N VAL A 159 8.55 11.01 -17.16
CA VAL A 159 8.93 12.05 -16.20
C VAL A 159 8.15 13.34 -16.41
N LEU A 160 7.53 13.83 -15.34
CA LEU A 160 6.91 15.15 -15.28
C LEU A 160 7.97 16.17 -14.86
N ASP A 161 8.42 16.97 -15.83
CA ASP A 161 9.16 18.22 -15.59
C ASP A 161 8.15 19.35 -15.32
N LEU A 162 8.04 19.76 -14.06
CA LEU A 162 7.03 20.71 -13.58
C LEU A 162 7.69 22.00 -13.10
N GLU A 163 7.05 23.15 -13.34
CA GLU A 163 7.43 24.43 -12.72
C GLU A 163 6.26 25.00 -11.89
N THR A 164 6.57 25.49 -10.69
CA THR A 164 5.62 26.12 -9.77
C THR A 164 5.49 27.62 -10.03
N GLU A 165 4.42 28.25 -9.51
CA GLU A 165 4.22 29.71 -9.60
C GLU A 165 5.31 30.56 -8.91
N SER A 166 6.19 29.91 -8.12
CA SER A 166 7.35 30.52 -7.46
C SER A 166 8.68 30.22 -8.17
N GLY A 167 8.67 29.56 -9.33
CA GLY A 167 9.88 29.22 -10.09
C GLY A 167 10.65 28.00 -9.56
N VAL A 168 10.06 27.19 -8.67
CA VAL A 168 10.65 25.89 -8.30
C VAL A 168 10.38 24.92 -9.43
N ARG A 169 11.44 24.33 -9.98
CA ARG A 169 11.35 23.24 -10.96
C ARG A 169 11.46 21.89 -10.27
N VAL A 170 10.61 20.93 -10.63
CA VAL A 170 10.46 19.64 -9.93
C VAL A 170 10.40 18.52 -10.96
N GLN A 171 11.13 17.43 -10.70
CA GLN A 171 11.06 16.20 -11.50
C GLN A 171 10.37 15.08 -10.73
N VAL A 172 9.22 14.65 -11.23
CA VAL A 172 8.47 13.49 -10.72
C VAL A 172 8.50 12.40 -11.79
N ALA A 173 9.06 11.24 -11.50
CA ALA A 173 8.92 10.11 -12.40
C ALA A 173 7.50 9.59 -12.41
N ILE A 174 7.06 9.18 -13.59
CA ILE A 174 5.79 8.53 -13.85
C ILE A 174 6.04 7.40 -14.85
N GLU A 175 6.82 6.42 -14.42
CA GLU A 175 7.29 5.29 -15.23
C GLU A 175 6.14 4.26 -15.41
N PRO A 176 6.22 3.33 -16.39
CA PRO A 176 5.35 2.15 -16.42
C PRO A 176 5.48 1.35 -15.12
N ALA A 177 4.44 0.59 -14.70
CA ALA A 177 4.49 -0.16 -13.44
C ALA A 177 5.71 -1.10 -13.35
N HIS A 178 6.46 -1.00 -12.25
CA HIS A 178 7.58 -1.89 -11.96
C HIS A 178 7.05 -3.26 -11.53
N ALA A 179 7.57 -4.32 -12.16
CA ALA A 179 7.08 -5.68 -11.97
C ALA A 179 7.93 -6.50 -11.00
N ARG A 180 7.26 -7.41 -10.30
CA ARG A 180 7.87 -8.60 -9.70
C ARG A 180 7.35 -9.85 -10.43
N VAL A 181 8.01 -10.98 -10.26
CA VAL A 181 7.64 -12.26 -10.86
C VAL A 181 7.41 -13.27 -9.75
N GLY A 182 6.26 -13.95 -9.79
CA GLY A 182 5.82 -14.90 -8.77
C GLY A 182 4.34 -15.23 -8.93
N TYR A 183 3.73 -15.84 -7.91
CA TYR A 183 2.28 -16.13 -7.91
C TYR A 183 1.42 -14.97 -7.38
N GLY A 184 1.94 -14.25 -6.38
CA GLY A 184 1.34 -13.01 -5.89
C GLY A 184 0.16 -13.17 -4.93
N PHE A 185 0.23 -14.11 -3.98
CA PHE A 185 -0.73 -14.19 -2.89
C PHE A 185 -0.07 -14.50 -1.53
N PHE A 186 -0.88 -14.49 -0.48
CA PHE A 186 -0.52 -14.83 0.89
C PHE A 186 -1.50 -15.88 1.44
N TYR A 187 -1.03 -16.74 2.34
CA TYR A 187 -1.82 -17.80 2.95
C TYR A 187 -1.43 -18.06 4.41
N GLU A 188 -2.38 -18.55 5.20
CA GLU A 188 -2.16 -19.08 6.55
C GLU A 188 -2.24 -20.62 6.54
N LEU A 189 -1.52 -21.24 7.48
CA LEU A 189 -1.61 -22.68 7.79
C LEU A 189 -2.37 -22.86 9.10
N ARG A 190 -3.66 -23.17 9.02
CA ARG A 190 -4.58 -23.29 10.16
C ARG A 190 -4.71 -24.73 10.61
N THR A 191 -3.79 -25.15 11.49
CA THR A 191 -3.60 -26.52 11.99
C THR A 191 -3.17 -27.51 10.91
N TYR A 192 -4.04 -27.74 9.92
CA TYR A 192 -3.76 -28.52 8.71
C TYR A 192 -4.30 -27.84 7.44
N ASP A 193 -5.32 -26.97 7.55
CA ASP A 193 -5.90 -26.32 6.38
C ASP A 193 -5.06 -25.15 5.87
N VAL A 194 -4.99 -25.00 4.55
CA VAL A 194 -4.35 -23.85 3.89
C VAL A 194 -5.43 -22.86 3.45
N TYR A 195 -5.40 -21.63 3.95
CA TYR A 195 -6.35 -20.56 3.58
C TYR A 195 -5.64 -19.37 2.96
N VAL A 196 -6.11 -18.89 1.81
CA VAL A 196 -5.64 -17.63 1.21
C VAL A 196 -6.13 -16.46 2.05
N THR A 197 -5.21 -15.58 2.48
CA THR A 197 -5.50 -14.42 3.33
C THR A 197 -5.57 -13.14 2.52
N ARG A 198 -4.63 -12.95 1.58
CA ARG A 198 -4.49 -11.77 0.73
C ARG A 198 -4.04 -12.19 -0.66
N VAL A 199 -4.40 -11.40 -1.66
CA VAL A 199 -3.98 -11.56 -3.06
C VAL A 199 -3.53 -10.20 -3.56
N PHE A 200 -2.39 -10.11 -4.24
CA PHE A 200 -1.97 -8.86 -4.89
C PHE A 200 -2.90 -8.59 -6.07
N GLU A 201 -3.42 -7.37 -6.19
CA GLU A 201 -4.49 -7.06 -7.14
C GLU A 201 -4.11 -7.37 -8.59
N GLU A 202 -2.89 -7.02 -8.99
CA GLU A 202 -2.35 -7.21 -10.35
C GLU A 202 -1.44 -8.45 -10.46
N SER A 203 -1.90 -9.62 -9.99
CA SER A 203 -1.11 -10.86 -9.92
C SER A 203 -1.66 -12.03 -10.75
N PRO A 204 -0.85 -13.08 -11.04
CA PRO A 204 -1.36 -14.34 -11.59
C PRO A 204 -2.42 -14.99 -10.69
N ALA A 205 -2.33 -14.88 -9.37
CA ALA A 205 -3.34 -15.39 -8.46
C ALA A 205 -4.69 -14.66 -8.62
N SER A 206 -4.66 -13.32 -8.69
CA SER A 206 -5.85 -12.50 -8.98
C SER A 206 -6.45 -12.83 -10.35
N ARG A 207 -5.61 -12.96 -11.39
CA ARG A 207 -6.03 -13.32 -12.76
C ARG A 207 -6.55 -14.76 -12.89
N ALA A 208 -6.04 -15.69 -12.08
CA ALA A 208 -6.61 -17.04 -11.90
C ALA A 208 -7.89 -17.05 -11.03
N GLY A 209 -8.34 -15.88 -10.56
CA GLY A 209 -9.54 -15.70 -9.78
C GLY A 209 -9.43 -16.18 -8.34
N ILE A 210 -8.24 -16.37 -7.78
CA ILE A 210 -8.01 -16.67 -6.36
C ILE A 210 -8.39 -15.46 -5.51
N ARG A 211 -9.01 -15.68 -4.35
CA ARG A 211 -9.55 -14.64 -3.46
C ARG A 211 -9.21 -14.92 -1.98
N PRO A 212 -9.12 -13.87 -1.14
CA PRO A 212 -9.15 -14.03 0.31
C PRO A 212 -10.32 -14.93 0.77
N GLY A 213 -10.04 -15.85 1.68
CA GLY A 213 -11.00 -16.84 2.19
C GLY A 213 -11.11 -18.13 1.39
N ASP A 214 -10.44 -18.26 0.24
CA ASP A 214 -10.36 -19.54 -0.48
C ASP A 214 -9.50 -20.55 0.31
N GLN A 215 -10.03 -21.76 0.54
CA GLN A 215 -9.32 -22.88 1.12
C GLN A 215 -8.62 -23.67 0.02
N ILE A 216 -7.30 -23.83 0.06
CA ILE A 216 -6.56 -24.69 -0.88
C ILE A 216 -6.70 -26.14 -0.39
N LEU A 217 -7.36 -26.98 -1.20
CA LEU A 217 -7.62 -28.39 -0.89
C LEU A 217 -6.53 -29.30 -1.44
N PHE A 218 -6.05 -29.06 -2.66
CA PHE A 218 -4.99 -29.87 -3.29
C PHE A 218 -3.90 -28.98 -3.88
N ILE A 219 -2.66 -29.46 -3.84
CA ILE A 219 -1.49 -28.84 -4.45
C ILE A 219 -0.77 -29.90 -5.29
N GLY A 220 -0.81 -29.74 -6.61
CA GLY A 220 -0.48 -30.82 -7.54
C GLY A 220 -1.49 -31.96 -7.39
N GLU A 221 -1.01 -33.11 -6.91
CA GLU A 221 -1.82 -34.32 -6.67
C GLU A 221 -1.97 -34.63 -5.16
N LYS A 222 -1.29 -33.87 -4.28
CA LYS A 222 -1.37 -34.06 -2.83
C LYS A 222 -2.54 -33.26 -2.24
N LEU A 223 -3.26 -33.85 -1.30
CA LEU A 223 -4.23 -33.15 -0.47
C LEU A 223 -3.48 -32.25 0.52
N ALA A 224 -3.76 -30.94 0.50
CA ALA A 224 -2.96 -29.93 1.18
C ALA A 224 -2.88 -30.13 2.70
N ARG A 225 -3.94 -30.66 3.33
CA ARG A 225 -3.98 -30.96 4.77
C ARG A 225 -3.04 -32.10 5.18
N ASP A 226 -2.70 -32.98 4.24
CA ASP A 226 -1.83 -34.15 4.46
C ASP A 226 -0.36 -33.80 4.15
N MET A 227 -0.06 -32.54 3.81
CA MET A 227 1.27 -32.01 3.52
C MET A 227 1.85 -31.25 4.73
N THR A 228 3.16 -31.34 4.92
CA THR A 228 3.88 -30.48 5.87
C THR A 228 3.99 -29.03 5.38
N GLU A 229 4.19 -28.07 6.28
CA GLU A 229 4.53 -26.68 5.94
C GLU A 229 5.71 -26.61 4.95
N GLY A 230 6.74 -27.44 5.16
CA GLY A 230 7.90 -27.52 4.28
C GLY A 230 7.54 -27.93 2.86
N GLU A 231 6.63 -28.90 2.69
CA GLU A 231 6.14 -29.31 1.36
C GLU A 231 5.25 -28.26 0.71
N ILE A 232 4.37 -27.60 1.47
CA ILE A 232 3.49 -26.53 0.96
C ILE A 232 4.33 -25.35 0.46
N ARG A 233 5.32 -24.91 1.27
CA ARG A 233 6.32 -23.91 0.85
C ARG A 233 7.11 -24.40 -0.36
N THR A 234 7.61 -25.64 -0.37
CA THR A 234 8.35 -26.19 -1.51
C THR A 234 7.51 -26.22 -2.80
N ALA A 235 6.22 -26.52 -2.72
CA ALA A 235 5.33 -26.54 -3.87
C ALA A 235 5.14 -25.14 -4.49
N PHE A 236 5.08 -24.08 -3.67
CA PHE A 236 5.02 -22.68 -4.13
C PHE A 236 6.39 -22.03 -4.39
N ASN A 237 7.49 -22.64 -3.95
CA ASN A 237 8.85 -22.19 -4.22
C ASN A 237 9.47 -22.86 -5.47
N ALA A 238 8.91 -23.99 -5.92
CA ALA A 238 9.37 -24.70 -7.10
C ALA A 238 8.97 -23.98 -8.39
N SER A 239 9.96 -23.54 -9.18
CA SER A 239 9.77 -23.02 -10.53
C SER A 239 9.23 -24.11 -11.45
N ARG A 240 8.01 -23.91 -11.97
CA ARG A 240 7.25 -24.86 -12.80
C ARG A 240 6.75 -24.16 -14.07
N PRO A 241 7.32 -24.43 -15.27
CA PRO A 241 6.82 -23.87 -16.53
C PRO A 241 5.35 -24.24 -16.86
N GLU A 242 4.92 -25.42 -16.38
CA GLU A 242 3.55 -25.91 -16.46
C GLU A 242 2.60 -25.24 -15.45
N GLY A 243 3.14 -24.71 -14.35
CA GLY A 243 2.40 -24.13 -13.23
C GLY A 243 2.02 -25.14 -12.15
N VAL A 244 1.59 -24.64 -10.99
CA VAL A 244 1.04 -25.45 -9.90
C VAL A 244 -0.45 -25.67 -10.15
N LYS A 245 -0.87 -26.93 -10.32
CA LYS A 245 -2.30 -27.30 -10.24
C LYS A 245 -2.80 -27.08 -8.81
N LEU A 246 -3.93 -26.40 -8.64
CA LEU A 246 -4.59 -26.18 -7.35
C LEU A 246 -6.07 -26.53 -7.47
N THR A 247 -6.58 -27.31 -6.51
CA THR A 247 -8.03 -27.37 -6.24
C THR A 247 -8.30 -26.46 -5.05
N ILE A 248 -9.16 -25.46 -5.22
CA ILE A 248 -9.59 -24.56 -4.16
C ILE A 248 -11.09 -24.74 -3.85
N LYS A 249 -11.47 -24.51 -2.59
CA LYS A 249 -12.85 -24.40 -2.14
C LYS A 249 -13.13 -22.95 -1.77
N ARG A 250 -14.13 -22.38 -2.42
CA ARG A 250 -14.62 -21.01 -2.23
C ARG A 250 -15.38 -20.88 -0.92
N ALA A 251 -15.56 -19.65 -0.45
CA ALA A 251 -16.38 -19.34 0.74
C ALA A 251 -17.84 -19.82 0.62
N ASN A 252 -18.41 -19.93 -0.59
CA ASN A 252 -19.74 -20.50 -0.84
C ASN A 252 -19.75 -22.04 -0.96
N GLY A 253 -18.64 -22.72 -0.66
CA GLY A 253 -18.49 -24.17 -0.73
C GLY A 253 -18.16 -24.74 -2.11
N ALA A 254 -18.26 -23.95 -3.19
CA ALA A 254 -17.93 -24.42 -4.54
C ALA A 254 -16.46 -24.81 -4.66
N ARG A 255 -16.16 -25.91 -5.35
CA ARG A 255 -14.78 -26.29 -5.71
C ARG A 255 -14.43 -25.75 -7.09
N VAL A 256 -13.19 -25.31 -7.27
CA VAL A 256 -12.63 -24.82 -8.53
C VAL A 256 -11.22 -25.39 -8.68
N ASP A 257 -10.98 -26.05 -9.81
CA ASP A 257 -9.63 -26.46 -10.22
C ASP A 257 -9.02 -25.37 -11.12
N LEU A 258 -7.75 -25.05 -10.89
CA LEU A 258 -7.01 -24.05 -11.66
C LEU A 258 -5.53 -24.42 -11.80
N VAL A 259 -4.86 -23.83 -12.78
CA VAL A 259 -3.41 -23.95 -12.97
C VAL A 259 -2.78 -22.57 -12.78
N LEU A 260 -2.00 -22.43 -11.72
CA LEU A 260 -1.38 -21.18 -11.34
C LEU A 260 0.08 -21.14 -11.82
N LYS A 261 0.41 -20.21 -12.71
CA LYS A 261 1.77 -20.00 -13.25
C LYS A 261 2.43 -18.78 -12.61
N GLU A 262 3.76 -18.80 -12.49
CA GLU A 262 4.51 -17.56 -12.25
C GLU A 262 4.30 -16.61 -13.44
N GLY A 263 4.16 -15.32 -13.17
CA GLY A 263 4.01 -14.29 -14.20
C GLY A 263 4.22 -12.90 -13.61
N ALA A 264 3.93 -11.86 -14.39
CA ALA A 264 4.08 -10.50 -13.92
C ALA A 264 3.10 -10.18 -12.79
N VAL A 265 3.63 -9.67 -11.68
CA VAL A 265 2.89 -9.07 -10.57
C VAL A 265 3.23 -7.58 -10.55
N TYR A 266 2.22 -6.71 -10.41
CA TYR A 266 2.41 -5.26 -10.24
C TYR A 266 1.89 -4.80 -8.86
N PRO A 267 2.59 -5.12 -7.74
CA PRO A 267 2.15 -4.73 -6.41
C PRO A 267 2.00 -3.22 -6.31
N LEU A 268 0.83 -2.78 -5.87
CA LEU A 268 0.53 -1.37 -5.63
C LEU A 268 1.16 -0.91 -4.31
N PHE A 269 1.51 0.38 -4.22
CA PHE A 269 2.11 0.99 -3.03
C PHE A 269 1.25 0.74 -1.77
N ARG A 270 -0.08 0.75 -1.90
CA ARG A 270 -1.03 0.41 -0.81
C ARG A 270 -0.91 -1.02 -0.27
N GLU A 271 -0.29 -1.95 -1.01
CA GLU A 271 -0.20 -3.37 -0.66
C GLU A 271 1.12 -3.75 0.03
N ILE A 272 2.18 -2.94 -0.18
CA ILE A 272 3.56 -3.21 0.29
C ILE A 272 4.25 -2.02 0.97
N GLY A 273 3.72 -0.79 0.88
CA GLY A 273 4.49 0.43 1.17
C GLY A 273 5.46 0.76 0.02
N THR A 274 6.69 1.14 0.35
CA THR A 274 7.72 1.46 -0.66
C THR A 274 8.11 0.25 -1.49
N PHE A 275 8.00 0.38 -2.81
CA PHE A 275 8.63 -0.53 -3.77
C PHE A 275 10.11 -0.15 -3.90
N ARG A 276 11.00 -1.03 -3.45
CA ARG A 276 12.44 -0.99 -3.70
C ARG A 276 12.82 -2.14 -4.62
#